data_AF-A0A961FLB3-F1
#
_entry.id   AF-A0A961FLB3-F1
#
_cell.length_a   1.000
_cell.length_b   1.000
_cell.length_c   1.000
_cell.angle_alpha   90.00
_cell.angle_beta   90.00
_cell.angle_gamma   90.00
#
_symmetry.space_group_name_H-M   'P 1'
#
loop_
_entity.id
_entity.type
_entity.pdbx_description
1 polymer ?
#
loop_
_entity_poly.entity_id
_entity_poly.type
_entity_poly.pdbx_seq_one_letter_code
_entity_poly.pdbx_strand_id
1 'polypeptide(L)' 'MSNLSLRLPDSIHRHLKRAAEVDGISINQFISLAVAEKLSALQTYDIIAERAKGASREGFLQAMAMIPKGPVAEGDEPR' A
#
# COMPACT_ATOMS: atom_id res chain seq x y z
N MET A 1 -21.18 9.01 11.79
CA MET A 1 -19.78 8.73 12.18
C MET A 1 -19.76 8.55 13.69
N SER A 2 -19.07 7.53 14.20
CA SER A 2 -18.83 7.40 15.63
C SER A 2 -17.76 8.40 16.09
N ASN A 3 -17.91 8.97 17.28
CA ASN A 3 -16.90 9.85 17.86
C ASN A 3 -15.82 9.02 18.55
N LEU A 4 -14.55 9.28 18.21
CA LEU A 4 -13.39 8.70 18.87
C LEU A 4 -12.63 9.80 19.60
N SER A 5 -12.50 9.67 20.93
CA SER A 5 -11.69 10.57 21.75
C SER A 5 -10.39 9.88 22.13
N LEU A 6 -9.26 10.49 21.77
CA LEU A 6 -7.92 9.97 22.01
C LEU A 6 -7.00 11.06 22.56
N ARG A 7 -6.06 10.66 23.42
CA ARG A 7 -5.02 11.55 23.94
C ARG A 7 -3.70 11.16 23.29
N LEU A 8 -3.01 12.15 22.71
CA LEU A 8 -1.71 11.99 22.11
C LEU A 8 -0.66 12.75 22.94
N PRO A 9 0.59 12.26 23.01
CA PRO A 9 1.69 13.06 23.53
C PRO A 9 1.81 14.39 22.76
N ASP A 10 2.18 15.47 23.44
CA ASP A 10 2.24 16.81 22.83
C ASP A 10 3.15 16.86 21.60
N SER A 11 4.25 16.11 21.61
CA SER A 11 5.15 16.00 20.47
C SER A 11 4.43 15.46 19.24
N ILE A 12 3.65 14.39 19.38
CA ILE A 12 2.89 13.76 18.30
C ILE A 12 1.78 14.70 17.84
N HIS A 13 1.03 15.30 18.76
CA HIS A 13 -0.02 16.24 18.42
C HIS A 13 0.51 17.43 17.59
N ARG A 14 1.69 17.98 17.93
CA ARG A 14 2.34 19.04 17.15
C ARG A 14 2.75 18.60 15.75
N HIS A 15 3.26 17.38 15.59
CA HIS A 15 3.62 16.86 14.26
C HIS A 15 2.37 16.61 13.42
N LEU A 16 1.34 16.01 14.00
CA LEU A 16 0.06 15.78 13.35
C LEU A 16 -0.59 17.07 12.87
N LYS A 17 -0.58 18.11 13.71
CA LYS A 17 -1.11 19.43 13.34
C LYS A 17 -0.37 20.01 12.12
N ARG A 18 0.97 19.98 12.13
CA ARG A 18 1.78 20.47 11.00
C ARG A 18 1.53 19.67 9.72
N ALA A 19 1.42 18.35 9.82
CA ALA A 19 1.14 17.51 8.66
C ALA A 19 -0.24 17.83 8.05
N ALA A 20 -1.27 17.98 8.89
CA ALA A 20 -2.60 18.37 8.44
C ALA A 20 -2.62 19.79 7.80
N GLU A 21 -1.83 20.74 8.35
CA GLU A 21 -1.67 22.08 7.78
C GLU A 21 -1.00 22.05 6.39
N VAL A 22 0.05 21.23 6.21
CA VAL A 22 0.73 21.05 4.92
C VAL A 22 -0.23 20.48 3.87
N ASP A 23 -1.04 19.51 4.26
CA ASP A 23 -2.01 18.86 3.38
C ASP A 23 -3.30 19.69 3.17
N GLY A 24 -3.46 20.79 3.91
CA GLY A 24 -4.64 21.66 3.83
C GLY A 24 -5.94 21.01 4.34
N ILE A 25 -5.86 20.02 5.23
CA ILE A 25 -7.00 19.26 5.76
C ILE A 25 -7.11 19.38 7.29
N SER A 26 -8.27 19.03 7.85
CA SER A 26 -8.43 18.98 9.30
C SER A 26 -7.64 17.82 9.92
N ILE A 27 -7.26 17.95 11.19
CA ILE A 27 -6.61 16.88 11.96
C ILE A 27 -7.44 15.58 11.93
N ASN A 28 -8.77 15.67 12.03
CA ASN A 28 -9.65 14.50 12.01
C ASN A 28 -9.65 13.80 10.65
N GLN A 29 -9.60 14.56 9.55
CA GLN A 29 -9.46 14.00 8.20
C GLN A 29 -8.10 13.32 8.04
N PHE A 30 -7.03 13.98 8.52
CA PHE A 30 -5.68 13.40 8.50
C PHE A 30 -5.63 12.08 9.27
N ILE A 31 -6.17 12.02 10.49
CA ILE A 31 -6.26 10.78 11.29
C ILE A 31 -7.03 9.71 10.53
N SER A 32 -8.17 10.08 9.94
CA SER A 32 -9.03 9.13 9.21
C SER A 32 -8.31 8.54 7.99
N LEU A 33 -7.57 9.38 7.26
CA LEU A 33 -6.75 8.94 6.12
C LEU A 33 -5.62 8.02 6.59
N ALA A 34 -4.88 8.41 7.64
CA ALA A 34 -3.79 7.60 8.18
C ALA A 34 -4.28 6.23 8.69
N VAL A 35 -5.46 6.16 9.30
CA VAL A 35 -6.09 4.89 9.70
C VAL A 35 -6.46 4.07 8.47
N ALA A 36 -7.08 4.67 7.45
CA ALA A 36 -7.42 3.98 6.22
C ALA A 36 -6.17 3.42 5.51
N GLU A 37 -5.09 4.20 5.44
CA GLU A 37 -3.81 3.78 4.87
C GLU A 37 -3.20 2.62 5.65
N LYS A 38 -3.16 2.70 6.99
CA LYS A 38 -2.64 1.62 7.82
C LYS A 38 -3.45 0.33 7.67
N LEU A 39 -4.77 0.44 7.63
CA LEU A 39 -5.65 -0.72 7.41
C LEU A 39 -5.45 -1.31 6.02
N SER A 40 -5.34 -0.49 4.98
CA SER A 40 -5.08 -0.96 3.61
C SER A 40 -3.74 -1.70 3.53
N ALA A 41 -2.69 -1.18 4.16
CA ALA A 41 -1.39 -1.83 4.21
C ALA A 41 -1.46 -3.20 4.93
N LEU A 42 -2.20 -3.28 6.04
CA LEU A 42 -2.39 -4.55 6.77
C LEU A 42 -3.20 -5.55 5.94
N GLN A 43 -4.32 -5.13 5.35
CA GLN A 43 -5.19 -5.98 4.54
C GLN A 43 -4.50 -6.48 3.26
N THR A 44 -3.53 -5.73 2.74
CA THR A 44 -2.75 -6.15 1.56
C THR A 44 -2.01 -7.47 1.81
N TYR A 45 -1.53 -7.72 3.03
CA TYR A 45 -0.92 -9.00 3.39
C TYR A 45 -1.91 -10.15 3.23
N ASP A 46 -3.13 -9.99 3.75
CA ASP A 46 -4.17 -11.01 3.65
C ASP A 46 -4.56 -11.25 2.19
N ILE A 47 -4.70 -10.21 1.39
CA ILE A 47 -5.02 -10.32 -0.04
C ILE A 47 -3.94 -11.10 -0.79
N ILE A 48 -2.66 -10.81 -0.56
CA ILE A 48 -1.55 -11.52 -1.19
C ILE A 48 -1.54 -12.99 -0.73
N ALA A 49 -1.72 -13.24 0.57
CA ALA A 49 -1.75 -14.57 1.13
C ALA A 49 -2.90 -15.42 0.55
N GLU A 50 -4.10 -14.86 0.46
CA GLU A 50 -5.25 -15.55 -0.15
C GLU A 50 -5.02 -15.85 -1.63
N ARG A 51 -4.50 -14.89 -2.40
CA ARG A 51 -4.16 -15.13 -3.82
C ARG A 51 -3.08 -16.19 -3.98
N ALA A 52 -2.10 -16.21 -3.09
CA ALA A 52 -1.01 -17.18 -3.11
C ALA A 52 -1.50 -18.62 -2.89
N LYS A 53 -2.65 -18.86 -2.24
CA LYS A 53 -3.22 -20.20 -2.08
C LYS A 53 -3.53 -20.88 -3.41
N GLY A 54 -3.86 -20.11 -4.44
CA GLY A 54 -4.10 -20.60 -5.80
C GLY A 54 -2.85 -20.59 -6.70
N ALA A 55 -1.70 -20.14 -6.18
CA ALA A 55 -0.49 -20.02 -6.98
C ALA A 55 0.20 -21.39 -7.11
N SER A 56 0.66 -21.70 -8.33
CA SER A 56 1.53 -22.86 -8.61
C SER A 56 2.84 -22.36 -9.21
N ARG A 57 3.95 -22.79 -8.60
CA ARG A 57 5.28 -22.47 -9.11
C ARG A 57 5.51 -23.14 -10.47
N GLU A 58 5.03 -24.36 -10.64
CA GLU A 58 5.10 -25.11 -11.89
C GLU A 58 4.31 -24.40 -12.98
N GLY A 59 3.06 -23.98 -12.68
CA GLY A 59 2.22 -23.22 -13.62
C GLY A 59 2.87 -21.89 -14.01
N PHE A 60 3.48 -21.19 -13.06
CA PHE A 60 4.25 -19.98 -13.35
C PHE A 60 5.43 -20.25 -14.29
N LEU A 61 6.25 -21.27 -14.03
CA LEU A 61 7.39 -21.62 -14.88
C LEU A 61 6.96 -22.07 -16.27
N GLN A 62 5.84 -22.80 -16.37
CA GLN A 62 5.28 -23.24 -17.64
C GLN A 62 4.80 -22.04 -18.47
N ALA A 63 4.17 -21.05 -17.83
CA ALA A 63 3.81 -19.79 -18.49
C ALA A 63 5.04 -19.01 -18.98
N MET A 64 6.10 -18.93 -18.17
CA MET A 64 7.36 -18.29 -18.56
C MET A 64 8.04 -18.99 -19.74
N ALA A 65 7.95 -20.32 -19.83
CA ALA A 65 8.51 -21.08 -20.94
C ALA A 65 7.79 -20.80 -22.29
N MET A 66 6.58 -20.25 -22.26
CA MET A 66 5.85 -19.87 -23.48
C MET A 66 6.32 -18.52 -24.05
N ILE A 67 7.12 -17.75 -23.31
CA ILE A 67 7.66 -16.48 -23.80
C ILE A 67 8.64 -16.76 -24.96
N PRO A 68 8.40 -16.21 -26.17
CA PRO A 68 9.30 -16.42 -27.29
C PRO A 68 10.70 -15.88 -26.98
N LYS A 69 11.72 -16.64 -27.38
CA LYS A 69 13.08 -16.11 -27.42
C LYS A 69 13.17 -15.10 -28.55
N GLY A 70 13.56 -13.87 -28.25
CA GLY A 70 13.68 -12.80 -29.23
C GLY A 70 14.57 -11.68 -28.72
N PRO A 71 14.94 -10.73 -29.59
CA PRO A 71 15.54 -9.49 -29.14
C PRO A 71 14.62 -8.82 -28.12
N VAL A 72 15.22 -8.14 -27.15
CA VAL A 72 14.49 -7.29 -26.20
C VAL A 72 13.66 -6.29 -27.02
N ALA A 73 12.38 -6.11 -26.66
CA ALA A 73 11.54 -5.14 -27.32
C ALA A 73 12.12 -3.72 -27.10
N GLU A 74 12.02 -2.86 -28.11
CA GLU A 74 12.46 -1.47 -28.00
C GLU A 74 11.79 -0.80 -26.79
N GLY A 75 12.59 -0.25 -25.87
CA GLY A 75 12.12 0.34 -24.61
C GLY A 75 12.14 -0.58 -23.37
N ASP A 76 12.28 -1.89 -23.56
CA ASP A 76 12.53 -2.85 -22.46
C ASP A 76 14.04 -3.06 -22.22
N GLU A 77 14.89 -2.25 -22.85
CA GLU A 77 16.34 -2.31 -22.64
C GLU A 77 16.69 -1.89 -21.19
N PRO A 78 17.64 -2.58 -20.53
CA PRO A 78 18.12 -2.15 -19.22
C PRO A 78 18.75 -0.76 -19.33
N ARG A 79 18.33 0.15 -18.43
CA ARG A 79 18.89 1.49 -18.29
C ARG A 79 20.32 1.49 -17.74
#